data_AF-A0A501WN48-F1
#
_entry.id   AF-A0A501WN48-F1
#
_cell.length_a   1.000
_cell.length_b   1.000
_cell.length_c   1.000
_cell.angle_alpha   90.00
_cell.angle_beta   90.00
_cell.angle_gamma   90.00
#
_symmetry.space_group_name_H-M   'P 1'
#
loop_
_entity.id
_entity.type
_entity.pdbx_description
1 polymer ?
#
loop_
_entity_poly.entity_id
_entity_poly.type
_entity_poly.pdbx_seq_one_letter_code
_entity_poly.pdbx_strand_id
1 'polypeptide(L)' 'MPEHYLADVQPAARYGVHRSTPWRWTKTDPTFPQPIILSPGCTRWKLSDIEAWEEQKAAPVGRETALRSSR' A
#
# COMPACT_ATOMS: atom_id res chain seq x y z
N MET A 1 0.70 10.88 19.05
CA MET A 1 0.69 11.60 17.76
C MET A 1 -0.57 11.18 17.03
N PRO A 2 -1.31 12.10 16.38
CA PRO A 2 -2.58 11.75 15.73
C PRO A 2 -2.36 10.72 14.61
N GLU A 3 -3.13 9.63 14.62
CA GLU A 3 -3.13 8.66 13.52
C GLU A 3 -3.69 9.32 12.26
N HIS A 4 -2.84 9.43 11.23
CA HIS A 4 -3.25 9.96 9.94
C HIS A 4 -3.81 8.84 9.05
N TYR A 5 -5.06 9.01 8.63
CA TYR A 5 -5.77 8.06 7.77
C TYR A 5 -5.81 8.54 6.33
N LEU A 6 -5.21 7.77 5.44
CA LEU A 6 -5.15 8.06 4.03
C LEU A 6 -6.35 7.49 3.25
N ALA A 7 -6.88 8.23 2.29
CA ALA A 7 -7.81 7.73 1.28
C ALA A 7 -7.05 7.01 0.16
N ASP A 8 -7.72 6.20 -0.69
CA ASP A 8 -7.10 5.41 -1.76
C ASP A 8 -6.30 6.24 -2.78
N VAL A 9 -6.70 7.50 -2.98
CA VAL A 9 -6.02 8.45 -3.85
C VAL A 9 -4.66 8.90 -3.33
N GLN A 10 -4.44 8.91 -2.02
CA GLN A 10 -3.19 9.40 -1.41
C GLN A 10 -2.01 8.42 -1.56
N PRO A 11 -2.11 7.12 -1.25
CA PRO A 11 -1.05 6.17 -1.57
C PRO A 11 -0.88 6.07 -3.09
N ALA A 12 -1.96 6.13 -3.87
CA ALA A 12 -1.87 6.14 -5.33
C ALA A 12 -1.02 7.33 -5.85
N ALA A 13 -1.27 8.54 -5.36
CA ALA A 13 -0.48 9.72 -5.69
C ALA A 13 0.97 9.62 -5.18
N ARG A 14 1.19 9.10 -3.96
CA ARG A 14 2.52 8.93 -3.36
C ARG A 14 3.44 8.05 -4.23
N TYR A 15 2.89 6.98 -4.80
CA TYR A 15 3.65 6.06 -5.68
C TYR A 15 3.52 6.38 -7.17
N GLY A 16 2.78 7.42 -7.56
CA GLY A 16 2.52 7.74 -8.98
C GLY A 16 1.76 6.65 -9.74
N VAL A 17 0.94 5.86 -9.05
CA VAL A 17 0.19 4.73 -9.62
C VAL A 17 -1.30 5.04 -9.71
N HIS A 18 -2.03 4.25 -10.50
CA HIS A 18 -3.48 4.33 -10.55
C HIS A 18 -4.12 3.95 -9.20
N ARG A 19 -5.26 4.56 -8.85
CA ARG A 19 -6.01 4.29 -7.60
C ARG A 19 -6.35 2.82 -7.36
N SER A 20 -6.46 2.00 -8.42
CA SER A 20 -6.74 0.57 -8.31
C SER A 20 -5.52 -0.26 -7.88
N THR A 21 -4.31 0.27 -8.00
CA THR A 21 -3.07 -0.43 -7.71
C THR A 21 -2.89 -0.70 -6.21
N PRO A 22 -3.08 0.28 -5.30
CA PRO A 22 -3.08 0.01 -3.85
C PRO A 22 -4.06 -1.11 -3.45
N TRP A 23 -5.29 -1.09 -3.99
CA TRP A 23 -6.26 -2.17 -3.76
C TRP A 23 -5.77 -3.52 -4.27
N ARG A 24 -5.07 -3.55 -5.40
CA ARG A 24 -4.48 -4.79 -5.91
C ARG A 24 -3.36 -5.27 -4.98
N TRP A 25 -2.50 -4.37 -4.49
CA TRP A 25 -1.45 -4.72 -3.53
C TRP A 25 -2.01 -5.30 -2.25
N THR A 26 -3.11 -4.77 -1.70
CA THR A 26 -3.77 -5.36 -0.52
C THR A 26 -4.23 -6.81 -0.74
N LYS A 27 -4.42 -7.24 -1.99
CA LYS A 27 -4.82 -8.62 -2.35
C LYS A 27 -3.63 -9.50 -2.71
N THR A 28 -2.60 -8.94 -3.34
CA THR A 28 -1.45 -9.69 -3.86
C THR A 28 -0.30 -9.77 -2.86
N ASP A 29 -0.12 -8.75 -2.04
CA ASP A 29 0.97 -8.63 -1.09
C ASP A 29 0.39 -8.54 0.33
N PRO A 30 0.51 -9.59 1.15
CA PRO A 30 0.00 -9.60 2.53
C PRO A 30 0.79 -8.66 3.46
N THR A 31 1.97 -8.18 3.04
CA THR A 31 2.77 -7.20 3.80
C THR A 31 2.25 -5.78 3.60
N PHE A 32 1.51 -5.51 2.52
CA PHE A 32 0.94 -4.19 2.27
C PHE A 32 -0.18 -3.90 3.28
N PRO A 33 -0.27 -2.67 3.84
CA PRO A 33 -1.24 -2.33 4.86
C PRO A 33 -2.68 -2.61 4.44
N GLN A 34 -3.41 -3.28 5.33
CA GLN A 34 -4.80 -3.60 5.07
C GLN A 34 -5.69 -2.35 5.20
N PRO A 35 -6.70 -2.21 4.33
CA PRO A 35 -7.67 -1.15 4.44
C PRO A 35 -8.54 -1.31 5.69
N ILE A 36 -8.74 -0.22 6.42
CA ILE A 36 -9.62 -0.12 7.58
C ILE A 36 -10.91 0.58 7.18
N ILE A 37 -12.04 -0.02 7.53
CA ILE A 37 -13.36 0.55 7.31
C ILE A 37 -13.73 1.38 8.54
N LEU A 38 -13.63 2.71 8.44
CA LEU A 38 -14.01 3.63 9.53
C LEU A 38 -15.53 3.88 9.58
N SER A 39 -16.19 3.78 8.43
CA SER A 39 -17.64 3.97 8.28
C SER A 39 -18.12 3.25 7.02
N PRO A 40 -19.44 2.99 6.86
CA PRO A 40 -19.98 2.38 5.64
C PRO A 40 -19.54 3.17 4.41
N GLY A 41 -18.74 2.55 3.53
CA GLY A 41 -18.21 3.18 2.31
C GLY A 41 -16.94 4.05 2.48
N CYS A 42 -16.42 4.21 3.71
CA CYS A 42 -15.18 4.95 3.95
C CYS A 42 -14.05 3.99 4.35
N THR A 43 -13.30 3.56 3.34
CA THR A 43 -12.12 2.73 3.52
C THR A 43 -10.86 3.59 3.54
N ARG A 44 -10.02 3.40 4.56
CA ARG A 44 -8.81 4.20 4.80
C ARG A 44 -7.61 3.32 5.12
N TRP A 45 -6.42 3.85 4.87
CA TRP A 45 -5.14 3.23 5.25
C TRP A 45 -4.49 4.05 6.34
N LYS A 46 -3.80 3.42 7.29
CA LYS A 46 -2.99 4.19 8.25
C LYS A 46 -1.69 4.62 7.56
N LEU A 47 -1.31 5.88 7.74
CA LEU A 47 -0.04 6.40 7.25
C LEU A 47 1.13 5.63 7.87
N SER A 48 1.09 5.37 9.18
CA SER A 48 2.14 4.64 9.90
C SER A 48 2.38 3.22 9.36
N ASP A 49 1.31 2.51 8.96
CA ASP A 49 1.47 1.17 8.38
C ASP A 49 2.07 1.22 6.96
N ILE A 50 1.75 2.27 6.19
CA ILE A 50 2.37 2.50 4.88
C ILE A 50 3.86 2.79 5.04
N GLU A 51 4.24 3.67 5.97
CA GLU A 51 5.64 4.00 6.25
C GLU A 51 6.41 2.76 6.72
N ALA A 52 5.85 1.98 7.63
CA ALA A 52 6.46 0.72 8.09
C ALA A 52 6.62 -0.29 6.95
N TRP A 53 5.69 -0.34 5.99
CA TRP A 53 5.81 -1.17 4.80
C TRP A 53 6.89 -0.66 3.84
N GLU A 54 6.97 0.66 3.64
CA GLU A 54 8.02 1.29 2.83
C GLU A 54 9.41 0.98 3.42
N GLU A 55 9.57 1.07 4.75
CA GLU A 55 10.81 0.72 5.44
C GLU A 55 11.19 -0.75 5.26
N GLN A 56 10.22 -1.66 5.35
CA GLN A 56 10.43 -3.10 5.11
C GLN A 56 10.82 -3.41 3.67
N LYS A 57 10.28 -2.68 2.69
CA LYS A 57 10.62 -2.84 1.26
C LYS A 57 11.93 -2.13 0.88
N ALA A 58 12.24 -1.01 1.52
CA ALA A 58 13.47 -0.25 1.32
C ALA A 58 14.68 -0.93 1.96
N ALA A 59 14.45 -1.74 3.01
CA ALA A 59 15.44 -2.70 3.47
C ALA A 59 15.77 -3.64 2.30
N PRO A 60 17.06 -3.75 1.88
CA PRO A 60 17.45 -4.54 0.73
C PRO A 60 17.34 -6.03 1.06
N VAL A 61 16.14 -6.57 1.04
CA VAL A 61 15.94 -8.01 0.92
C VAL A 61 16.26 -8.37 -0.52
N GLY A 62 17.30 -9.19 -0.68
CA GLY A 62 17.92 -9.52 -1.96
C GLY A 62 16.89 -9.86 -3.04
N ARG A 63 17.13 -9.28 -4.22
CA ARG A 63 16.62 -9.65 -5.55
C ARG A 63 15.90 -11.01 -5.59
N GLU A 64 14.59 -10.99 -5.61
CA GLU A 64 13.79 -12.02 -6.29
C GLU A 64 12.48 -11.39 -6.73
N THR A 65 11.97 -11.82 -7.90
CA THR A 65 10.77 -11.31 -8.59
C THR A 65 10.99 -10.15 -9.58
N ALA A 66 11.98 -10.29 -10.46
CA ALA A 66 11.86 -9.80 -11.83
C ALA A 66 11.54 -10.97 -12.77
N LEU A 67 10.38 -11.62 -12.62
CA LEU A 67 9.86 -12.55 -13.62
C LEU A 67 8.33 -12.68 -13.60
N ARG A 68 7.65 -11.62 -14.05
CA ARG A 68 6.29 -11.61 -14.63
C ARG A 68 5.91 -10.14 -14.77
N SER A 69 5.78 -9.54 -15.94
CA SER A 69 5.14 -10.06 -17.15
C SER A 69 5.60 -9.23 -18.35
N SER A 70 6.00 -9.88 -19.43
CA SER A 70 6.02 -9.29 -20.77
C SER A 70 5.97 -10.40 -21.81
N ARG A 71 4.77 -10.95 -22.04
CA ARG A 71 4.20 -11.22 -23.36
C ARG A 71 2.76 -11.66 -23.23
#